data_AF-A0A7S1KFY9-F1
#
_entry.id   AF-A0A7S1KFY9-F1
#
_cell.length_a   1.000
_cell.length_b   1.000
_cell.length_c   1.000
_cell.angle_alpha   90.00
_cell.angle_beta   90.00
_cell.angle_gamma   90.00
#
_symmetry.space_group_name_H-M   'P 1'
#
loop_
_entity.id
_entity.type
_entity.pdbx_description
1 polymer ?
#
loop_
_entity_poly.entity_id
_entity_poly.type
_entity_poly.pdbx_seq_one_letter_code
_entity_poly.pdbx_strand_id
1 'polypeptide(L)'
;DSSRIIVKGVPKHWDERRLKQHIERIGQAITDCKIAKTRDGKTRQFAFVGFKSADAAQNAVDYFNQTYLDTSKVTVEFAVAPESKQLPRPWSKYSKGSSAHARLNQPDEADGERVAEKGGKGKLKDRGGDEVVEDAGLQEFLDVVGKRRGKQTWANE
;
A
#
# COMPACT_ATOMS: atom_id res chain seq x y z
N ASP A 1 16.55 -16.65 1.55
CA ASP A 1 15.99 -15.88 2.68
C ASP A 1 16.40 -14.42 2.58
N SER A 2 15.48 -13.50 2.89
CA SER A 2 15.76 -12.06 2.87
C SER A 2 16.29 -11.59 4.23
N SER A 3 17.52 -11.04 4.26
CA SER A 3 18.12 -10.47 5.47
C SER A 3 17.65 -9.05 5.81
N ARG A 4 16.73 -8.49 5.02
CA ARG A 4 16.19 -7.14 5.19
C ARG A 4 14.71 -7.19 5.50
N ILE A 5 14.28 -6.34 6.44
CA ILE A 5 12.88 -6.18 6.84
C ILE A 5 12.39 -4.76 6.51
N ILE A 6 11.08 -4.62 6.41
CA ILE A 6 10.38 -3.34 6.38
C ILE A 6 9.58 -3.17 7.67
N VAL A 7 9.76 -2.03 8.33
CA VAL A 7 8.99 -1.62 9.51
C VAL A 7 8.01 -0.54 9.06
N LYS A 8 6.71 -0.85 9.07
CA LYS A 8 5.61 0.08 8.74
C LYS A 8 5.02 0.64 10.03
N GLY A 9 4.55 1.89 9.99
CA GLY A 9 3.92 2.54 11.14
C GLY A 9 4.91 3.25 12.08
N VAL A 10 6.10 3.61 11.60
CA VAL A 10 7.10 4.32 12.40
C VAL A 10 6.58 5.74 12.73
N PRO A 11 6.62 6.19 14.00
CA PRO A 11 6.17 7.53 14.36
C PRO A 11 6.98 8.64 13.67
N LYS A 12 6.35 9.78 13.43
CA LYS A 12 6.96 10.89 12.66
C LYS A 12 8.16 11.54 13.35
N HIS A 13 8.20 11.50 14.67
CA HIS A 13 9.27 12.05 15.51
C HIS A 13 10.42 11.07 15.75
N TRP A 14 10.36 9.87 15.18
CA TRP A 14 11.44 8.89 15.31
C TRP A 14 12.51 9.10 14.25
N ASP A 15 13.75 9.17 14.71
CA ASP A 15 14.93 9.16 13.86
C ASP A 15 15.47 7.75 13.65
N GLU A 16 16.30 7.60 12.61
CA GLU A 16 16.98 6.35 12.26
C GLU A 16 17.79 5.80 13.44
N ARG A 17 18.45 6.67 14.20
CA ARG A 17 19.23 6.30 15.39
C ARG A 17 18.35 5.69 16.48
N ARG A 18 17.19 6.30 16.76
CA ARG A 18 16.25 5.83 17.79
C ARG A 18 15.63 4.50 17.40
N LEU A 19 15.26 4.35 16.13
CA LEU A 19 14.77 3.08 15.60
C LEU A 19 15.84 1.97 15.68
N LYS A 20 17.08 2.29 15.30
CA LYS A 20 18.21 1.37 15.39
C LYS A 20 18.42 0.88 16.83
N GLN A 21 18.50 1.80 17.78
CA GLN A 21 18.64 1.47 19.21
C GLN A 21 17.49 0.62 19.73
N HIS A 22 16.26 0.87 19.29
CA HIS A 22 15.10 0.08 19.70
C HIS A 22 15.19 -1.37 19.21
N ILE A 23 15.60 -1.56 17.95
CA ILE A 23 15.77 -2.89 17.36
C ILE A 23 17.01 -3.60 17.93
N GLU A 24 18.09 -2.87 18.26
CA GLU A 24 19.27 -3.47 18.90
C GLU A 24 18.98 -4.05 20.31
N ARG A 25 17.86 -3.69 20.95
CA ARG A 25 17.47 -4.24 22.27
C ARG A 25 17.25 -5.75 22.27
N ILE A 26 16.89 -6.35 21.14
CA ILE A 26 16.75 -7.80 21.01
C ILE A 26 18.10 -8.51 20.77
N GLY A 27 19.21 -7.78 20.83
CA GLY A 27 20.57 -8.32 20.67
C GLY A 27 20.97 -8.65 19.23
N GLN A 28 20.20 -8.17 18.23
CA GLN A 28 20.47 -8.45 16.82
C GLN A 28 21.32 -7.35 16.19
N ALA A 29 22.37 -7.75 15.47
CA ALA A 29 23.29 -6.82 14.79
C ALA A 29 22.67 -6.27 13.49
N ILE A 30 22.47 -4.95 13.47
CA ILE A 30 21.93 -4.21 12.33
C ILE A 30 23.06 -3.70 11.44
N THR A 31 22.98 -3.98 10.15
CA THR A 31 23.91 -3.49 9.11
C THR A 31 23.51 -2.11 8.62
N ASP A 32 22.25 -1.93 8.26
CA ASP A 32 21.72 -0.67 7.73
C ASP A 32 20.33 -0.39 8.30
N CYS A 33 20.01 0.88 8.53
CA CYS A 33 18.70 1.33 8.95
C CYS A 33 18.40 2.66 8.25
N LYS A 34 17.31 2.71 7.48
CA LYS A 34 16.94 3.91 6.70
C LYS A 34 15.45 4.17 6.78
N ILE A 35 15.07 5.38 7.21
CA ILE A 35 13.68 5.83 7.22
C ILE A 35 13.37 6.45 5.87
N ALA A 36 12.30 6.00 5.23
CA ALA A 36 11.87 6.58 3.97
C ALA A 36 11.27 7.97 4.20
N LYS A 37 11.84 8.98 3.53
CA LYS A 37 11.39 10.37 3.58
C LYS A 37 10.92 10.82 2.20
N THR A 38 10.01 11.80 2.17
CA THR A 38 9.63 12.50 0.94
C THR A 38 10.73 13.50 0.55
N ARG A 39 10.62 14.11 -0.64
CA ARG A 39 11.59 15.13 -1.11
C ARG A 39 11.66 16.33 -0.17
N ASP A 40 10.54 16.68 0.45
CA ASP A 40 10.40 17.74 1.46
C ASP A 40 10.88 17.33 2.87
N GLY A 41 11.54 16.18 3.02
CA GLY A 41 12.12 15.71 4.29
C GLY A 41 11.14 15.06 5.27
N LYS A 42 9.82 15.15 5.05
CA LYS A 42 8.81 14.47 5.88
C LYS A 42 8.91 12.95 5.80
N THR A 43 8.84 12.26 6.94
CA THR A 43 8.87 10.79 7.01
C THR A 43 7.61 10.19 6.39
N ARG A 44 7.76 9.12 5.62
CA ARG A 44 6.66 8.32 5.08
C ARG A 44 6.18 7.25 6.08
N GLN A 45 6.67 7.30 7.32
CA GLN A 45 6.29 6.41 8.43
C GLN A 45 6.60 4.93 8.17
N PHE A 46 7.63 4.65 7.37
CA PHE A 46 8.21 3.32 7.22
C PHE A 46 9.73 3.39 7.12
N ALA A 47 10.38 2.30 7.50
CA ALA A 47 11.82 2.15 7.49
C ALA A 47 12.23 0.80 6.92
N PHE A 48 13.43 0.75 6.34
CA PHE A 48 14.09 -0.49 5.96
C PHE A 48 15.24 -0.75 6.92
N VAL A 49 15.35 -1.98 7.37
CA VAL A 49 16.39 -2.42 8.31
C VAL A 49 17.04 -3.68 7.75
N GLY A 50 18.33 -3.59 7.46
CA GLY A 50 19.16 -4.71 7.03
C GLY A 50 19.88 -5.34 8.21
N PHE A 51 19.82 -6.66 8.31
CA PHE A 51 20.56 -7.44 9.30
C PHE A 51 21.75 -8.16 8.67
N LYS A 52 22.67 -8.62 9.52
CA LYS A 52 23.79 -9.45 9.10
C LYS A 52 23.38 -10.89 8.78
N SER A 53 22.40 -11.44 9.50
CA SER A 53 21.88 -12.81 9.28
C SER A 53 20.40 -12.80 8.90
N ALA A 54 19.97 -13.83 8.17
CA ALA A 54 18.55 -14.05 7.87
C ALA A 54 17.76 -14.45 9.14
N ASP A 55 18.37 -15.24 10.04
CA ASP A 55 17.73 -15.64 11.31
C ASP A 55 17.44 -14.43 12.21
N ALA A 56 18.35 -13.45 12.19
CA ALA A 56 18.19 -12.18 12.90
C ALA A 56 16.96 -11.41 12.39
N ALA A 57 16.76 -11.41 11.06
CA ALA A 57 15.61 -10.78 10.42
C ALA A 57 14.30 -11.50 10.79
N GLN A 58 14.29 -12.84 10.79
CA GLN A 58 13.15 -13.64 11.21
C GLN A 58 12.75 -13.37 12.66
N ASN A 59 13.72 -13.43 13.59
CA ASN A 59 13.48 -13.12 15.00
C ASN A 59 12.95 -11.70 15.21
N ALA A 60 13.44 -10.72 14.42
CA ALA A 60 12.95 -9.35 14.48
C ALA A 60 11.49 -9.23 13.98
N VAL A 61 11.13 -9.96 12.93
CA VAL A 61 9.74 -10.03 12.45
C VAL A 61 8.85 -10.61 13.53
N ASP A 62 9.21 -11.76 14.10
CA ASP A 62 8.39 -12.46 15.08
C ASP A 62 8.21 -11.66 16.38
N TYR A 63 9.24 -10.92 16.80
CA TYR A 63 9.20 -10.13 18.02
C TYR A 63 8.48 -8.77 17.84
N PHE A 64 8.78 -8.03 16.77
CA PHE A 64 8.29 -6.66 16.61
C PHE A 64 7.00 -6.53 15.82
N ASN A 65 6.58 -7.56 15.08
CA ASN A 65 5.33 -7.46 14.33
C ASN A 65 4.13 -7.29 15.27
N GLN A 66 3.23 -6.37 14.92
CA GLN A 66 2.04 -6.01 15.71
C GLN A 66 2.32 -5.39 17.09
N THR A 67 3.55 -4.96 17.37
CA THR A 67 3.88 -4.21 18.58
C THR A 67 3.57 -2.72 18.44
N TYR A 68 3.85 -1.93 19.47
CA TYR A 68 3.61 -0.49 19.50
C TYR A 68 4.91 0.28 19.72
N LEU A 69 5.13 1.31 18.89
CA LEU A 69 6.14 2.34 19.12
C LEU A 69 5.41 3.62 19.56
N ASP A 70 5.54 3.93 20.85
CA ASP A 70 4.77 4.98 21.51
C ASP A 70 3.25 4.74 21.31
N THR A 71 2.58 5.57 20.49
CA THR A 71 1.14 5.46 20.19
C THR A 71 0.84 4.82 18.83
N SER A 72 1.87 4.44 18.06
CA SER A 72 1.71 3.89 16.71
C SER A 72 1.92 2.38 16.70
N LYS A 73 0.93 1.64 16.20
CA LYS A 73 1.08 0.20 15.95
C LYS A 73 2.02 -0.01 14.76
N VAL A 74 3.01 -0.88 14.95
CA VAL A 74 3.95 -1.24 13.88
C VAL A 74 3.64 -2.60 13.28
N THR A 75 3.95 -2.72 11.99
CA THR A 75 3.88 -3.98 11.26
C THR A 75 5.25 -4.23 10.66
N VAL A 76 5.80 -5.42 10.93
CA VAL A 76 7.14 -5.80 10.50
C VAL A 76 7.02 -6.99 9.57
N GLU A 77 7.61 -6.87 8.39
CA GLU A 77 7.55 -7.88 7.33
C GLU A 77 8.90 -7.98 6.64
N PHE A 78 9.14 -9.06 5.91
CA PHE A 78 10.31 -9.17 5.04
C PHE A 78 10.27 -8.12 3.94
N ALA A 79 11.41 -7.49 3.68
CA ALA A 79 11.54 -6.53 2.61
C ALA A 79 11.55 -7.26 1.27
N VAL A 80 10.62 -6.86 0.41
CA VAL A 80 10.48 -7.37 -0.95
C VAL A 80 11.20 -6.42 -1.90
N ALA A 81 11.99 -6.97 -2.83
CA ALA A 81 12.68 -6.18 -3.84
C ALA A 81 11.68 -5.41 -4.71
N PRO A 82 11.97 -4.14 -5.06
CA PRO A 82 11.02 -3.27 -5.76
C PRO A 82 10.59 -3.79 -7.13
N GLU A 83 11.40 -4.65 -7.77
CA GLU A 83 11.15 -5.19 -9.11
C GLU A 83 10.49 -6.57 -9.10
N SER A 84 10.25 -7.14 -7.91
CA SER A 84 9.68 -8.49 -7.82
C SER A 84 8.18 -8.50 -8.13
N LYS A 85 7.74 -9.56 -8.83
CA LYS A 85 6.32 -9.79 -9.19
C LYS A 85 5.39 -10.03 -7.99
N GLN A 86 5.98 -10.22 -6.81
CA GLN A 86 5.25 -10.45 -5.56
C GLN A 86 4.66 -9.16 -4.97
N LEU A 87 5.19 -7.99 -5.37
CA LEU A 87 4.68 -6.73 -4.85
C LEU A 87 3.39 -6.34 -5.58
N PRO A 88 2.28 -6.08 -4.87
CA PRO A 88 1.05 -5.66 -5.51
C PRO A 88 1.27 -4.34 -6.25
N ARG A 89 0.52 -4.15 -7.34
CA ARG A 89 0.57 -2.91 -8.11
C ARG A 89 0.32 -1.72 -7.18
N PRO A 90 1.16 -0.69 -7.20
CA PRO A 90 0.99 0.47 -6.33
C PRO A 90 -0.33 1.18 -6.64
N TRP A 91 -1.13 1.43 -5.60
CA TRP A 91 -2.44 2.09 -5.69
C TRP A 91 -2.37 3.58 -6.03
N SER A 92 -1.17 4.18 -5.97
CA SER A 92 -0.95 5.60 -6.16
C SER A 92 -1.28 6.04 -7.59
N LYS A 93 -2.01 7.16 -7.72
CA LYS A 93 -2.24 7.85 -9.00
C LYS A 93 -0.96 8.34 -9.68
N TYR A 94 0.15 8.41 -8.94
CA TYR A 94 1.45 8.87 -9.46
C TYR A 94 2.33 7.72 -9.98
N SER A 95 1.89 6.46 -9.87
CA SER A 95 2.65 5.32 -10.36
C SER A 95 2.30 5.00 -11.82
N LYS A 96 3.33 4.85 -12.66
CA LYS A 96 3.19 4.43 -14.07
C LYS A 96 2.42 3.10 -14.14
N GLY A 97 1.39 3.05 -14.99
CA GLY A 97 0.55 1.88 -15.19
C GLY A 97 -0.76 1.86 -14.40
N SER A 98 -1.06 2.85 -13.56
CA SER A 98 -2.43 3.04 -13.03
C SER A 98 -3.33 3.73 -14.06
N SER A 99 -4.60 3.34 -14.17
CA SER A 99 -5.57 3.98 -15.07
C SER A 99 -5.76 5.46 -14.73
N ALA A 100 -5.60 5.85 -13.46
CA ALA A 100 -5.59 7.24 -13.02
C ALA A 100 -4.34 8.01 -13.49
N HIS A 101 -3.18 7.34 -13.58
CA HIS A 101 -1.94 7.95 -14.07
C HIS A 101 -1.99 8.19 -15.59
N ALA A 102 -2.59 7.26 -16.33
CA ALA A 102 -2.81 7.40 -17.78
C ALA A 102 -3.76 8.55 -18.14
N ARG A 103 -4.70 8.90 -17.25
CA ARG A 103 -5.60 10.04 -17.44
C ARG A 103 -4.93 11.39 -17.16
N LEU A 104 -3.93 11.43 -16.26
CA LEU A 104 -3.27 12.69 -15.87
C LEU A 104 -2.12 13.09 -16.80
N ASN A 105 -1.48 12.12 -17.48
CA ASN A 105 -0.25 12.34 -18.25
C ASN A 105 -0.45 12.17 -19.78
N GLN A 106 -1.68 12.29 -20.29
CA GLN A 106 -1.89 12.41 -21.73
C GLN A 106 -1.48 13.82 -22.18
N PRO A 107 -0.62 13.96 -23.21
CA PRO A 107 -0.35 15.26 -23.80
C PRO A 107 -1.60 15.72 -24.56
N ASP A 108 -2.08 16.93 -24.26
CA ASP A 108 -3.01 17.67 -25.10
C ASP A 108 -2.30 18.00 -26.42
N GLU A 109 -2.54 17.22 -27.47
CA GLU A 109 -2.22 17.61 -28.85
C GLU A 109 -3.32 17.12 -29.81
N ALA A 110 -3.90 18.12 -30.48
CA ALA A 110 -4.68 18.11 -31.72
C ALA A 110 -6.13 17.61 -31.73
N ASP A 111 -6.98 18.58 -32.12
CA ASP A 111 -8.29 18.50 -32.75
C ASP A 111 -8.50 17.26 -33.63
N GLY A 112 -9.64 16.61 -33.41
CA GLY A 112 -10.03 15.41 -34.16
C GLY A 112 -11.40 14.92 -33.69
N GLU A 113 -12.42 15.58 -34.21
CA GLU A 113 -13.85 15.34 -34.04
C GLU A 113 -14.21 13.84 -33.98
N ARG A 114 -14.62 13.34 -32.80
CA ARG A 114 -15.27 12.03 -32.64
C ARG A 114 -16.39 12.05 -31.59
N VAL A 115 -17.59 12.26 -32.14
CA VAL A 115 -18.94 11.83 -31.75
C VAL A 115 -19.17 11.49 -30.26
N ALA A 116 -20.01 12.32 -29.64
CA ALA A 116 -20.59 12.07 -28.33
C ALA A 116 -21.52 10.84 -28.35
N GLU A 117 -21.07 9.72 -27.78
CA GLU A 117 -21.98 8.67 -27.31
C GLU A 117 -22.04 8.67 -25.78
N LYS A 118 -23.26 8.83 -25.27
CA LYS A 118 -23.61 8.73 -23.86
C LYS A 118 -23.29 7.31 -23.36
N GLY A 119 -22.30 7.17 -22.49
CA GLY A 119 -21.93 5.89 -21.87
C GLY A 119 -21.55 6.06 -20.40
N GLY A 120 -22.26 5.35 -19.53
CA GLY A 120 -22.28 5.55 -18.07
C GLY A 120 -20.97 5.34 -17.30
N LYS A 121 -21.01 5.84 -16.06
CA LYS A 121 -20.05 5.62 -14.96
C LYS A 121 -19.52 4.17 -14.91
N GLY A 122 -18.26 3.93 -15.29
CA GLY A 122 -17.56 2.64 -15.12
C GLY A 122 -16.53 2.71 -13.98
N LYS A 123 -16.84 2.19 -12.78
CA LYS A 123 -16.60 0.81 -12.29
C LYS A 123 -15.10 0.43 -12.17
N LEU A 124 -14.66 0.37 -10.91
CA LEU A 124 -13.47 -0.32 -10.43
C LEU A 124 -13.54 -1.78 -10.88
N LYS A 125 -12.58 -2.23 -11.69
CA LYS A 125 -12.47 -3.63 -12.13
C LYS A 125 -11.47 -4.33 -11.20
N ASP A 126 -12.03 -5.05 -10.24
CA ASP A 126 -11.35 -6.11 -9.53
C ASP A 126 -10.86 -7.16 -10.55
N ARG A 127 -9.64 -7.65 -10.37
CA ARG A 127 -9.06 -8.71 -11.18
C ARG A 127 -8.39 -9.71 -10.23
N GLY A 128 -9.06 -10.83 -10.03
CA GLY A 128 -8.46 -12.07 -9.56
C GLY A 128 -9.34 -13.25 -9.94
N GLY A 129 -8.77 -14.20 -10.68
CA GLY A 129 -9.21 -15.59 -10.69
C GLY A 129 -10.33 -15.94 -11.66
N ASP A 130 -9.95 -16.70 -12.68
CA ASP A 130 -10.80 -17.44 -13.61
C ASP A 130 -11.42 -18.63 -12.88
N GLU A 131 -12.73 -18.57 -12.59
CA GLU A 131 -13.65 -19.71 -12.42
C GLU A 131 -15.05 -19.11 -12.15
N VAL A 132 -15.90 -19.09 -13.17
CA VAL A 132 -17.32 -18.73 -13.04
C VAL A 132 -18.02 -19.87 -12.30
N VAL A 133 -17.95 -19.84 -10.98
CA VAL A 133 -18.94 -20.51 -10.15
C VAL A 133 -20.13 -19.57 -10.10
N GLU A 134 -21.24 -19.94 -10.72
CA GLU A 134 -22.53 -19.25 -10.61
C GLU A 134 -23.05 -19.36 -9.17
N ASP A 135 -22.44 -18.60 -8.26
CA ASP A 135 -22.88 -18.54 -6.87
C ASP A 135 -24.08 -17.59 -6.80
N ALA A 136 -25.28 -18.16 -6.62
CA ALA A 136 -26.54 -17.43 -6.55
C ALA A 136 -26.51 -16.27 -5.53
N GLY A 137 -25.67 -16.37 -4.50
CA GLY A 137 -25.50 -15.32 -3.49
C GLY A 137 -24.87 -14.04 -4.03
N LEU A 138 -23.99 -14.12 -5.03
CA LEU A 138 -23.36 -12.94 -5.63
C LEU A 138 -24.36 -12.14 -6.48
N GLN A 139 -25.24 -12.83 -7.19
CA GLN A 139 -26.29 -12.22 -7.99
C GLN A 139 -27.32 -11.49 -7.10
N GLU A 140 -27.72 -12.13 -6.00
CA GLU A 140 -28.61 -11.53 -5.01
C GLU A 140 -27.99 -10.29 -4.36
N PHE A 141 -26.69 -10.35 -4.01
CA PHE A 141 -25.95 -9.21 -3.46
C PHE A 141 -25.90 -8.02 -4.42
N LEU A 142 -25.65 -8.25 -5.73
CA LEU A 142 -25.63 -7.18 -6.72
C LEU A 142 -27.01 -6.51 -6.92
N ASP A 143 -28.10 -7.27 -6.85
CA ASP A 143 -29.45 -6.72 -6.97
C ASP A 143 -29.83 -5.85 -5.75
N VAL A 144 -29.52 -6.33 -4.55
CA VAL A 144 -29.82 -5.65 -3.28
C VAL A 144 -28.98 -4.38 -3.11
N VAL A 145 -27.69 -4.43 -3.44
CA VAL A 145 -26.78 -3.27 -3.30
C VAL A 145 -26.95 -2.27 -4.46
N GLY A 146 -27.25 -2.74 -5.67
CA GLY A 146 -27.45 -1.91 -6.85
C GLY A 146 -28.61 -0.92 -6.74
N LYS A 147 -29.69 -1.28 -6.02
CA LYS A 147 -30.87 -0.43 -5.80
C LYS A 147 -30.64 0.80 -4.91
N ARG A 148 -29.51 0.89 -4.18
CA ARG A 148 -29.25 2.02 -3.25
C ARG A 148 -28.54 3.22 -3.89
N ARG A 149 -28.40 3.26 -5.20
CA ARG A 149 -27.56 4.26 -5.90
C ARG A 149 -28.25 5.59 -6.26
N GLY A 150 -29.28 5.97 -5.51
CA GLY A 150 -29.99 7.23 -5.72
C GLY A 150 -30.86 7.65 -4.53
N LYS A 151 -30.24 8.20 -3.48
CA LYS A 151 -30.85 9.21 -2.59
C LYS A 151 -29.75 9.87 -1.77
N GLN A 152 -29.59 11.18 -1.96
CA GLN A 152 -28.72 12.05 -1.18
C GLN A 152 -29.40 12.30 0.18
N THR A 153 -28.89 11.70 1.26
CA THR A 153 -29.49 11.85 2.60
C THR A 153 -28.58 12.66 3.51
N TRP A 154 -28.37 13.95 3.21
CA TRP A 154 -27.83 14.90 4.18
C TRP A 154 -28.52 16.26 3.97
N ALA A 155 -29.63 16.43 4.67
CA ALA A 155 -30.13 17.74 5.08
C ALA A 155 -30.13 17.70 6.61
N ASN A 156 -29.29 18.52 7.24
CA ASN A 156 -29.38 18.79 8.67
C ASN A 156 -30.34 19.97 8.83
N GLU A 157 -31.42 19.77 9.58
CA GLU A 157 -32.16 20.84 10.27
C GLU A 157 -31.34 21.41 11.43
#